data_AF-A0A2M7XTZ0-F1
#
_entry.id   AF-A0A2M7XTZ0-F1
#
_cell.length_a   1.000
_cell.length_b   1.000
_cell.length_c   1.000
_cell.angle_alpha   90.00
_cell.angle_beta   90.00
_cell.angle_gamma   90.00
#
_symmetry.space_group_name_H-M   'P 1'
#
loop_
_entity.id
_entity.type
_entity.pdbx_description
1 polymer ?
#
loop_
_entity_poly.entity_id
_entity_poly.type
_entity_poly.pdbx_seq_one_letter_code
_entity_poly.pdbx_strand_id
1 'polypeptide(L)'
;MTTGYIDLQAQITKLTVPHSLFALSSSDKYHCPMDRDRPIKSVSFKTLGCKLNQSESDAIMAKFEENQFRVRPFGEEVDLTIINTCTVTNDADSKSRATIRRAIRNSPRGRVVVTGCYAQVKPEDIQTINGVDLILGNDEKYHIFDHLNKLQHGKLEEPLTIVNDEGEFTSVSEDGFISATSRTR
;
A
#
# COMPACT_ATOMS: atom_id res chain seq x y z
N MET A 1 -26.18 -36.68 -39.18
CA MET A 1 -24.78 -36.79 -38.74
C MET A 1 -24.62 -35.90 -37.52
N THR A 2 -24.42 -36.54 -36.38
CA THR A 2 -24.51 -36.03 -35.01
C THR A 2 -23.18 -35.39 -34.55
N THR A 3 -23.32 -34.37 -33.69
CA THR A 3 -22.45 -33.99 -32.55
C THR A 3 -20.95 -33.74 -32.73
N GLY A 4 -20.45 -32.66 -32.12
CA GLY A 4 -19.02 -32.53 -31.82
C GLY A 4 -18.59 -31.19 -31.25
N TYR A 5 -19.10 -30.82 -30.07
CA TYR A 5 -18.46 -29.86 -29.17
C TYR A 5 -17.14 -30.50 -28.70
N ILE A 6 -15.99 -29.85 -28.88
CA ILE A 6 -14.73 -30.27 -28.27
C ILE A 6 -14.11 -29.08 -27.55
N ASP A 7 -14.22 -29.17 -26.24
CA ASP A 7 -13.47 -28.48 -25.21
C ASP A 7 -11.99 -28.91 -25.27
N LEU A 8 -11.07 -27.95 -25.18
CA LEU A 8 -9.63 -28.22 -25.03
C LEU A 8 -9.01 -27.12 -24.17
N GLN A 9 -9.33 -27.20 -22.87
CA GLN A 9 -8.37 -27.01 -21.78
C GLN A 9 -7.00 -27.63 -22.12
N ALA A 10 -6.08 -26.88 -22.73
CA ALA A 10 -4.64 -27.17 -22.75
C ALA A 10 -3.86 -26.03 -23.41
N GLN A 11 -3.55 -24.97 -22.66
CA GLN A 11 -2.41 -24.10 -22.98
C GLN A 11 -1.86 -23.39 -21.74
N ILE A 12 -1.70 -24.15 -20.65
CA ILE A 12 -0.75 -23.87 -19.57
C ILE A 12 0.44 -24.80 -19.81
N THR A 13 1.57 -24.26 -20.30
CA THR A 13 2.97 -24.65 -20.01
C THR A 13 3.85 -24.30 -21.20
N LYS A 14 4.64 -23.23 -21.06
CA LYS A 14 6.05 -23.10 -21.49
C LYS A 14 6.45 -21.62 -21.48
N LEU A 15 6.86 -21.14 -20.32
CA LEU A 15 7.90 -20.11 -20.25
C LEU A 15 8.65 -20.30 -18.93
N THR A 16 9.47 -21.34 -18.93
CA THR A 16 10.54 -21.56 -17.97
C THR A 16 11.59 -20.46 -18.22
N VAL A 17 11.68 -19.47 -17.33
CA VAL A 17 12.81 -18.54 -17.28
C VAL A 17 13.95 -19.16 -16.48
N PRO A 18 15.21 -19.10 -16.98
CA PRO A 18 16.32 -19.81 -16.38
C PRO A 18 16.75 -19.17 -15.05
N HIS A 19 16.81 -20.02 -14.03
CA HIS A 19 17.49 -19.75 -12.77
C HIS A 19 19.00 -19.87 -13.01
N SER A 20 19.74 -18.76 -13.05
CA SER A 20 21.13 -18.66 -12.54
C SER A 20 21.82 -17.38 -13.00
N LEU A 21 22.65 -16.86 -12.09
CA LEU A 21 23.58 -15.73 -12.23
C LEU A 21 22.99 -14.33 -12.03
N PHE A 22 22.62 -14.03 -10.78
CA PHE A 22 23.01 -12.75 -10.20
C PHE A 22 23.85 -13.02 -8.96
N ALA A 23 25.16 -12.80 -9.11
CA ALA A 23 26.15 -12.91 -8.05
C ALA A 23 25.90 -11.80 -7.02
N LEU A 24 25.67 -12.19 -5.77
CA LEU A 24 25.48 -11.28 -4.63
C LEU A 24 26.85 -10.74 -4.18
N SER A 25 27.04 -9.43 -4.27
CA SER A 25 28.16 -8.73 -3.62
C SER A 25 27.77 -8.35 -2.19
N SER A 26 28.73 -8.44 -1.27
CA SER A 26 28.51 -8.56 0.18
C SER A 26 28.18 -7.26 0.94
N SER A 27 27.56 -6.26 0.30
CA SER A 27 27.12 -5.00 0.93
C SER A 27 25.61 -4.71 0.82
N ASP A 28 24.85 -5.50 0.07
CA ASP A 28 23.42 -5.28 -0.16
C ASP A 28 22.54 -6.03 0.85
N LYS A 29 22.46 -5.55 2.09
CA LYS A 29 21.55 -6.14 3.09
C LYS A 29 20.08 -5.67 2.96
N TYR A 30 19.79 -4.74 2.05
CA TYR A 30 18.44 -4.21 1.83
C TYR A 30 18.08 -3.95 0.35
N HIS A 31 18.89 -4.43 -0.59
CA HIS A 31 18.55 -4.38 -2.01
C HIS A 31 17.98 -5.74 -2.45
N CYS A 32 16.66 -5.91 -2.34
CA CYS A 32 15.98 -7.04 -2.98
C CYS A 32 15.29 -6.52 -4.26
N PRO A 33 15.75 -6.94 -5.45
CA PRO A 33 15.04 -6.63 -6.68
C PRO A 33 13.80 -7.52 -6.80
N MET A 34 12.64 -6.86 -7.00
CA MET A 34 11.48 -7.34 -7.76
C MET A 34 10.69 -8.56 -7.22
N ASP A 35 9.52 -8.30 -6.61
CA ASP A 35 8.30 -9.13 -6.70
C ASP A 35 7.05 -8.40 -6.15
N ARG A 36 6.80 -7.15 -6.57
CA ARG A 36 5.63 -6.35 -6.12
C ARG A 36 4.44 -6.37 -7.09
N ASP A 37 4.54 -7.09 -8.21
CA ASP A 37 3.43 -7.38 -9.14
C ASP A 37 2.63 -8.64 -8.75
N ARG A 38 2.96 -9.21 -7.58
CA ARG A 38 2.23 -10.30 -6.95
C ARG A 38 0.76 -9.87 -6.71
N PRO A 39 -0.23 -10.69 -7.12
CA PRO A 39 -1.62 -10.41 -6.83
C PRO A 39 -1.84 -10.38 -5.31
N ILE A 40 -2.45 -9.30 -4.83
CA ILE A 40 -2.77 -9.13 -3.41
C ILE A 40 -3.88 -10.13 -3.05
N LYS A 41 -3.58 -11.07 -2.14
CA LYS A 41 -4.52 -12.11 -1.69
C LYS A 41 -4.77 -12.07 -0.20
N SER A 42 -3.79 -11.59 0.58
CA SER A 42 -3.92 -11.45 2.03
C SER A 42 -3.73 -10.00 2.50
N VAL A 43 -4.52 -9.61 3.49
CA VAL A 43 -4.47 -8.28 4.07
C VAL A 43 -4.37 -8.37 5.59
N SER A 44 -3.61 -7.48 6.23
CA SER A 44 -3.65 -7.29 7.67
C SER A 44 -4.01 -5.85 8.01
N PHE A 45 -4.76 -5.67 9.10
CA PHE A 45 -5.18 -4.36 9.58
C PHE A 45 -4.54 -4.05 10.93
N LYS A 46 -4.07 -2.82 11.09
CA LYS A 46 -3.66 -2.31 12.38
C LYS A 46 -4.25 -0.93 12.65
N THR A 47 -5.20 -0.92 13.57
CA THR A 47 -5.84 0.31 14.03
C THR A 47 -5.13 0.85 15.27
N LEU A 48 -4.91 2.16 15.27
CA LEU A 48 -4.39 2.94 16.39
C LEU A 48 -5.36 4.09 16.66
N GLY A 49 -5.55 4.46 17.93
CA GLY A 49 -6.33 5.64 18.30
C GLY A 49 -7.66 5.34 18.97
N CYS A 50 -8.68 6.12 18.61
CA CYS A 50 -9.96 6.19 19.30
C CYS A 50 -11.00 5.19 18.74
N LYS A 51 -12.23 5.27 19.25
CA LYS A 51 -13.36 4.44 18.81
C LYS A 51 -13.75 4.69 17.35
N LEU A 52 -13.60 5.93 16.86
CA LEU A 52 -13.88 6.25 15.47
C LEU A 52 -12.97 5.45 14.54
N ASN A 53 -11.66 5.44 14.80
CA ASN A 53 -10.69 4.70 14.01
C ASN A 53 -11.01 3.19 13.96
N GLN A 54 -11.54 2.62 15.05
CA GLN A 54 -11.99 1.22 15.08
C GLN A 54 -13.17 1.01 14.13
N SER A 55 -14.21 1.83 14.23
CA SER A 55 -15.36 1.77 13.33
C SER A 55 -14.98 1.94 11.85
N GLU A 56 -14.03 2.81 11.55
CA GLU A 56 -13.53 3.01 10.17
C GLU A 56 -12.78 1.78 9.67
N SER A 57 -11.90 1.21 10.51
CA SER A 57 -11.16 0.00 10.16
C SER A 57 -12.08 -1.19 9.97
N ASP A 58 -13.11 -1.35 10.79
CA ASP A 58 -14.11 -2.42 10.65
C ASP A 58 -14.86 -2.29 9.32
N ALA A 59 -15.28 -1.07 8.96
CA ALA A 59 -15.94 -0.81 7.68
C ALA A 59 -15.03 -1.12 6.47
N ILE A 60 -13.74 -0.76 6.54
CA ILE A 60 -12.78 -1.07 5.47
C ILE A 60 -12.54 -2.58 5.41
N MET A 61 -12.31 -3.23 6.55
CA MET A 61 -12.07 -4.68 6.64
C MET A 61 -13.24 -5.48 6.06
N ALA A 62 -14.48 -5.09 6.35
CA ALA A 62 -15.67 -5.71 5.75
C ALA A 62 -15.63 -5.66 4.21
N LYS A 63 -15.26 -4.52 3.61
CA LYS A 63 -15.10 -4.43 2.14
C LYS A 63 -14.03 -5.37 1.61
N PHE A 64 -12.92 -5.57 2.33
CA PHE A 64 -11.89 -6.54 1.93
C PHE A 64 -12.38 -7.98 2.00
N GLU A 65 -13.16 -8.32 3.01
CA GLU A 65 -13.78 -9.65 3.13
C GLU A 65 -14.81 -9.90 2.02
N GLU A 66 -15.64 -8.90 1.69
CA GLU A 66 -16.60 -8.95 0.58
C GLU A 66 -15.91 -9.20 -0.77
N ASN A 67 -14.71 -8.64 -0.96
CA ASN A 67 -13.88 -8.85 -2.15
C ASN A 67 -13.00 -10.11 -2.06
N GLN A 68 -13.29 -11.03 -1.13
CA GLN A 68 -12.64 -12.34 -0.98
C GLN A 68 -11.14 -12.29 -0.61
N PHE A 69 -10.67 -11.20 -0.02
CA PHE A 69 -9.31 -11.13 0.52
C PHE A 69 -9.22 -11.93 1.83
N ARG A 70 -8.06 -12.56 2.06
CA ARG A 70 -7.79 -13.25 3.32
C ARG A 70 -7.29 -12.27 4.37
N VAL A 71 -8.17 -11.87 5.28
CA VAL A 71 -7.78 -11.07 6.45
C VAL A 71 -6.95 -11.94 7.40
N ARG A 72 -5.76 -11.47 7.77
CA ARG A 72 -4.84 -12.13 8.69
C ARG A 72 -4.49 -11.23 9.88
N PRO A 73 -4.14 -11.81 11.04
CA PRO A 73 -3.68 -11.05 12.18
C PRO A 73 -2.47 -10.18 11.86
N PHE A 74 -2.44 -8.96 12.43
CA PHE A 74 -1.28 -8.10 12.32
C PHE A 74 -0.05 -8.75 12.98
N GLY A 75 1.02 -8.91 12.20
CA GLY A 75 2.22 -9.62 12.64
C GLY A 75 2.65 -10.72 11.69
N GLU A 76 1.69 -11.28 10.94
CA GLU A 76 1.97 -12.26 9.91
C GLU A 76 2.48 -11.61 8.61
N GLU A 77 3.13 -12.43 7.78
CA GLU A 77 3.53 -12.02 6.43
C GLU A 77 2.29 -11.96 5.51
N VAL A 78 2.01 -10.78 4.95
CA VAL A 78 0.85 -10.51 4.10
C VAL A 78 1.22 -9.72 2.84
N ASP A 79 0.33 -9.75 1.85
CA ASP A 79 0.47 -8.93 0.64
C ASP A 79 0.28 -7.44 0.90
N LEU A 80 -0.63 -7.12 1.81
CA LEU A 80 -1.06 -5.76 2.09
C LEU A 80 -1.23 -5.56 3.59
N THR A 81 -0.62 -4.52 4.13
CA THR A 81 -0.87 -4.08 5.50
C THR A 81 -1.46 -2.69 5.50
N ILE A 82 -2.64 -2.53 6.09
CA ILE A 82 -3.32 -1.23 6.23
C ILE A 82 -3.21 -0.79 7.69
N ILE A 83 -2.63 0.39 7.91
CA ILE A 83 -2.44 0.97 9.24
C ILE A 83 -3.31 2.22 9.35
N ASN A 84 -4.39 2.14 10.14
CA ASN A 84 -5.19 3.32 10.49
C ASN A 84 -4.58 4.01 11.70
N THR A 85 -4.02 5.19 11.48
CA THR A 85 -3.19 5.95 12.41
C THR A 85 -3.98 7.01 13.15
N CYS A 86 -3.43 7.47 14.27
CA CYS A 86 -4.00 8.56 15.06
C CYS A 86 -2.94 9.64 15.28
N THR A 87 -3.38 10.89 15.32
CA THR A 87 -2.57 12.04 15.71
C THR A 87 -3.41 12.91 16.65
N VAL A 88 -2.92 13.02 17.88
CA VAL A 88 -3.52 13.83 18.96
C VAL A 88 -2.44 14.22 19.97
N THR A 89 -1.42 13.36 20.11
CA THR A 89 -0.26 13.58 20.96
C THR A 89 1.00 13.09 20.25
N ASN A 90 2.16 13.61 20.66
CA ASN A 90 3.46 13.16 20.15
C ASN A 90 3.72 11.66 20.42
N ASP A 91 3.14 11.12 21.50
CA ASP A 91 3.20 9.69 21.81
C ASP A 91 2.38 8.86 20.81
N ALA A 92 1.21 9.36 20.39
CA ALA A 92 0.41 8.72 19.35
C ALA A 92 1.16 8.70 18.02
N ASP A 93 1.77 9.82 17.62
CA ASP A 93 2.60 9.92 16.42
C ASP A 93 3.78 8.94 16.49
N SER A 94 4.45 8.86 17.63
CA SER A 94 5.58 7.95 17.86
C SER A 94 5.15 6.48 17.76
N LYS A 95 4.00 6.11 18.32
CA LYS A 95 3.42 4.75 18.19
C LYS A 95 3.03 4.43 16.74
N SER A 96 2.49 5.39 16.01
CA SER A 96 2.16 5.26 14.59
C SER A 96 3.42 4.93 13.78
N ARG A 97 4.48 5.74 13.91
CA ARG A 97 5.78 5.48 13.23
C ARG A 97 6.39 4.14 13.62
N ALA A 98 6.34 3.77 14.90
CA ALA A 98 6.85 2.47 15.37
C ALA A 98 6.10 1.29 14.75
N THR A 99 4.77 1.42 14.63
CA THR A 99 3.89 0.41 14.04
C THR A 99 4.14 0.26 12.54
N ILE A 100 4.30 1.36 11.81
CA ILE A 100 4.65 1.37 10.38
C ILE A 100 5.96 0.60 10.15
N ARG A 101 7.01 0.94 10.89
CA ARG A 101 8.30 0.22 10.79
C ARG A 101 8.17 -1.26 11.15
N ARG A 102 7.28 -1.62 12.08
CA ARG A 102 7.02 -3.04 12.41
C ARG A 102 6.32 -3.76 11.26
N ALA A 103 5.33 -3.15 10.62
CA ALA A 103 4.65 -3.72 9.46
C ALA A 103 5.64 -4.02 8.33
N ILE A 104 6.50 -3.05 7.98
CA ILE A 104 7.53 -3.20 6.94
C ILE A 104 8.48 -4.36 7.27
N ARG A 105 8.90 -4.51 8.53
CA ARG A 105 9.75 -5.64 8.94
C ARG A 105 9.04 -7.00 8.88
N ASN A 106 7.76 -7.05 9.21
CA ASN A 106 7.00 -8.31 9.21
C ASN A 106 6.67 -8.78 7.79
N SER A 107 6.45 -7.84 6.86
CA SER A 107 6.14 -8.13 5.46
C SER A 107 7.06 -7.35 4.52
N PRO A 108 8.35 -7.72 4.39
CA PRO A 108 9.30 -6.99 3.53
C PRO A 108 8.91 -6.96 2.04
N ARG A 109 8.20 -8.01 1.60
CA ARG A 109 7.67 -8.16 0.23
C ARG A 109 6.25 -7.64 0.08
N GLY A 110 5.56 -7.34 1.18
CA GLY A 110 4.20 -6.82 1.19
C GLY A 110 4.18 -5.31 0.96
N ARG A 111 3.00 -4.80 0.59
CA ARG A 111 2.71 -3.38 0.45
C ARG A 111 2.23 -2.82 1.78
N VAL A 112 2.67 -1.61 2.13
CA VAL A 112 2.25 -0.93 3.35
C VAL A 112 1.48 0.34 3.01
N VAL A 113 0.21 0.37 3.43
CA VAL A 113 -0.70 1.50 3.28
C VAL A 113 -0.91 2.13 4.66
N VAL A 114 -0.71 3.44 4.74
CA VAL A 114 -0.91 4.22 5.95
C VAL A 114 -2.07 5.19 5.72
N THR A 115 -3.02 5.20 6.64
CA THR A 115 -4.23 6.04 6.55
C THR A 115 -4.58 6.63 7.91
N GLY A 116 -5.54 7.55 7.98
CA GLY A 116 -6.10 8.10 9.21
C GLY A 116 -5.55 9.47 9.57
N CYS A 117 -5.81 9.93 10.79
CA CYS A 117 -5.54 11.33 11.15
C CYS A 117 -4.04 11.72 11.04
N TYR A 118 -3.10 10.82 11.37
CA TYR A 118 -1.67 11.12 11.24
C TYR A 118 -1.26 11.25 9.78
N ALA A 119 -1.81 10.38 8.91
CA ALA A 119 -1.60 10.48 7.46
C ALA A 119 -2.18 11.76 6.85
N GLN A 120 -3.30 12.25 7.40
CA GLN A 120 -3.88 13.54 6.99
C GLN A 120 -3.02 14.73 7.44
N VAL A 121 -2.69 14.81 8.74
CA VAL A 121 -2.11 16.03 9.31
C VAL A 121 -0.61 16.13 9.06
N LYS A 122 0.11 15.00 8.99
CA LYS A 122 1.57 14.96 8.85
C LYS A 122 2.00 13.88 7.86
N PRO A 123 1.59 13.95 6.58
CA PRO A 123 2.00 12.99 5.57
C PRO A 123 3.52 12.99 5.35
N GLU A 124 4.16 14.17 5.39
CA GLU A 124 5.60 14.35 5.19
C GLU A 124 6.44 13.49 6.16
N ASP A 125 6.05 13.45 7.44
CA ASP A 125 6.71 12.60 8.44
C ASP A 125 6.71 11.11 8.03
N ILE A 126 5.63 10.67 7.39
CA ILE A 126 5.44 9.27 6.98
C ILE A 126 6.20 9.01 5.68
N GLN A 127 6.29 9.99 4.78
CA GLN A 127 7.08 9.91 3.55
C GLN A 127 8.57 9.65 3.84
N THR A 128 9.09 10.17 4.95
CA THR A 128 10.48 9.87 5.38
C THR A 128 10.74 8.40 5.75
N ILE A 129 9.69 7.59 5.90
CA ILE A 129 9.81 6.17 6.27
C ILE A 129 9.91 5.31 5.02
N ASN A 130 11.13 4.90 4.67
CA ASN A 130 11.38 3.96 3.58
C ASN A 130 10.59 2.66 3.76
N GLY A 131 9.84 2.28 2.71
CA GLY A 131 9.04 1.06 2.66
C GLY A 131 7.53 1.27 2.86
N VAL A 132 7.08 2.50 3.03
CA VAL A 132 5.66 2.86 2.84
C VAL A 132 5.38 2.97 1.34
N ASP A 133 4.28 2.38 0.88
CA ASP A 133 3.88 2.42 -0.54
C ASP A 133 2.82 3.49 -0.80
N LEU A 134 1.91 3.69 0.15
CA LEU A 134 0.73 4.54 -0.01
C LEU A 134 0.40 5.26 1.29
N ILE A 135 0.16 6.56 1.20
CA ILE A 135 -0.29 7.41 2.29
C ILE A 135 -1.63 8.02 1.86
N LEU A 136 -2.70 7.68 2.58
CA LEU A 136 -4.05 8.14 2.28
C LEU A 136 -4.57 9.05 3.39
N GLY A 137 -5.16 10.16 2.97
CA GLY A 137 -5.94 11.04 3.82
C GLY A 137 -7.24 10.38 4.29
N ASN A 138 -7.99 11.13 5.09
CA ASN A 138 -9.17 10.61 5.76
C ASN A 138 -10.32 10.29 4.81
N ASP A 139 -10.42 11.00 3.69
CA ASP A 139 -11.48 10.82 2.70
C ASP A 139 -11.17 9.65 1.75
N GLU A 140 -9.88 9.46 1.45
CA GLU A 140 -9.40 8.48 0.49
C GLU A 140 -9.35 7.04 1.04
N LYS A 141 -9.46 6.87 2.36
CA LYS A 141 -9.39 5.57 3.03
C LYS A 141 -10.49 4.58 2.61
N TYR A 142 -11.60 5.06 2.05
CA TYR A 142 -12.66 4.20 1.53
C TYR A 142 -12.48 3.81 0.07
N HIS A 143 -11.53 4.45 -0.61
CA HIS A 143 -11.15 4.28 -2.02
C HIS A 143 -9.82 3.52 -2.17
N ILE A 144 -9.42 2.76 -1.15
CA ILE A 144 -8.14 2.00 -1.15
C ILE A 144 -8.00 1.13 -2.40
N PHE A 145 -9.07 0.45 -2.84
CA PHE A 145 -9.01 -0.41 -4.03
C PHE A 145 -8.65 0.37 -5.31
N ASP A 146 -9.18 1.58 -5.46
CA ASP A 146 -8.90 2.44 -6.61
C ASP A 146 -7.42 2.82 -6.65
N HIS A 147 -6.84 3.13 -5.48
CA HIS A 147 -5.44 3.48 -5.34
C HIS A 147 -4.49 2.29 -5.44
N LEU A 148 -4.90 1.11 -4.98
CA LEU A 148 -4.11 -0.12 -5.12
C LEU A 148 -3.91 -0.48 -6.60
N ASN A 149 -4.91 -0.25 -7.46
CA ASN A 149 -4.80 -0.49 -8.90
C ASN A 149 -3.79 0.45 -9.57
N LYS A 150 -3.72 1.71 -9.13
CA LYS A 150 -2.71 2.68 -9.62
C LYS A 150 -1.28 2.21 -9.30
N LEU A 151 -1.09 1.58 -8.14
CA LEU A 151 0.20 1.01 -7.73
C LEU A 151 0.55 -0.31 -8.43
N GLN A 152 -0.34 -0.93 -9.22
CA GLN A 152 0.01 -2.13 -10.00
C GLN A 152 0.81 -1.80 -11.27
N HIS A 153 0.94 -0.51 -11.62
CA HIS A 153 1.59 -0.06 -12.84
C HIS A 153 2.79 0.84 -12.52
N GLY A 154 3.92 0.23 -12.17
CA GLY A 154 5.21 0.91 -12.08
C GLY A 154 5.77 1.12 -10.66
N LYS A 155 7.09 1.32 -10.61
CA LYS A 155 7.85 1.58 -9.39
C LYS A 155 7.68 3.05 -9.02
N LEU A 156 7.20 3.35 -7.82
CA LEU A 156 7.34 4.69 -7.25
C LEU A 156 8.61 4.73 -6.40
N GLU A 157 9.47 5.73 -6.63
CA GLU A 157 10.64 5.97 -5.77
C GLU A 157 10.23 6.57 -4.42
N GLU A 158 9.04 7.16 -4.37
CA GLU A 158 8.43 7.80 -3.20
C GLU A 158 7.02 7.23 -2.97
N PRO A 159 6.51 7.20 -1.73
CA PRO A 159 5.15 6.72 -1.49
C PRO A 159 4.12 7.60 -2.20
N LEU A 160 3.14 6.96 -2.85
CA LEU A 160 2.00 7.69 -3.39
C LEU A 160 1.25 8.34 -2.21
N THR A 161 1.19 9.66 -2.18
CA THR A 161 0.53 10.40 -1.11
C THR A 161 -0.71 11.08 -1.69
N ILE A 162 -1.87 10.74 -1.14
CA ILE A 162 -3.16 11.32 -1.56
C ILE A 162 -3.87 11.79 -0.30
N VAL A 163 -3.70 13.07 0.00
CA VAL A 163 -4.31 13.74 1.13
C VAL A 163 -5.02 14.95 0.55
N ASN A 164 -6.35 14.89 0.46
CA ASN A 164 -7.13 16.05 0.05
C ASN A 164 -7.40 16.87 1.31
N ASP A 165 -7.02 18.13 1.28
CA ASP A 165 -7.53 19.13 2.19
C ASP A 165 -8.59 19.94 1.44
N GLU A 166 -9.56 20.51 2.17
CA GLU A 166 -10.16 21.76 1.72
C GLU A 166 -9.05 22.83 1.75
N GLY A 167 -8.19 22.84 0.73
CA GLY A 167 -7.04 23.74 0.56
C GLY A 167 -5.70 23.05 0.28
N GLU A 168 -5.46 22.69 -1.00
CA GLU A 168 -4.16 22.50 -1.69
C GLU A 168 -3.02 21.77 -0.92
N PHE A 169 -2.51 20.63 -1.39
CA PHE A 169 -1.69 20.56 -2.62
C PHE A 169 -1.65 19.14 -3.20
N THR A 170 -1.97 19.06 -4.49
CA THR A 170 -1.77 17.90 -5.34
C THR A 170 -0.32 17.81 -5.78
N SER A 171 0.30 16.65 -5.59
CA SER A 171 1.35 16.20 -6.50
C SER A 171 0.82 15.03 -7.32
N VAL A 172 0.11 15.36 -8.40
CA VAL A 172 -0.08 14.47 -9.53
C VAL A 172 0.50 15.17 -10.75
N SER A 173 1.68 14.73 -11.16
CA SER A 173 2.25 15.04 -12.47
C SER A 173 1.57 14.16 -13.51
N GLU A 174 0.68 14.74 -14.32
CA GLU A 174 0.04 14.01 -15.42
C GLU A 174 0.65 14.26 -16.81
N ASP A 175 1.65 15.14 -16.97
CA ASP A 175 2.41 15.27 -18.23
C ASP A 175 3.84 15.84 -18.08
N GLY A 176 4.49 15.65 -16.92
CA GLY A 176 5.93 15.97 -16.79
C GLY A 176 6.32 17.44 -16.95
N PHE A 177 5.39 18.39 -16.82
CA PHE A 177 5.72 19.81 -16.69
C PHE A 177 4.79 20.49 -15.67
N ILE A 178 5.35 20.81 -14.49
CA ILE A 178 4.68 21.54 -13.40
C ILE A 178 5.32 22.91 -13.31
N SER A 179 4.59 23.96 -13.69
CA SER A 179 4.95 25.33 -13.35
C SER A 179 4.29 25.73 -12.04
N ALA A 180 5.10 25.93 -11.00
CA ALA A 180 4.66 26.57 -9.77
C ALA A 180 4.26 28.02 -10.06
N THR A 181 3.05 28.41 -9.70
CA THR A 181 2.74 29.85 -9.59
C THR A 181 2.35 30.14 -8.16
N SER A 182 3.31 30.67 -7.42
CA SER A 182 3.13 31.20 -6.08
C SER A 182 2.14 32.37 -6.11
N ARG A 183 1.20 32.41 -5.16
CA ARG A 183 0.62 33.68 -4.73
C ARG A 183 0.54 33.77 -3.23
N THR A 184 1.38 34.67 -2.73
CA THR A 184 1.27 35.41 -1.48
C THR A 184 -0.14 35.99 -1.33
N ARG A 185 -0.84 35.67 -0.24
CA ARG A 185 -1.37 36.68 0.68
C ARG A 185 -1.84 36.10 2.00
#